data_AF-A0A945V804-F1
#
_entry.id   AF-A0A945V804-F1
#
_cell.length_a   1.000
_cell.length_b   1.000
_cell.length_c   1.000
_cell.angle_alpha   90.00
_cell.angle_beta   90.00
_cell.angle_gamma   90.00
#
_symmetry.space_group_name_H-M   'P 1'
#
loop_
_entity.id
_entity.type
_entity.pdbx_description
1 polymer ?
#
loop_
_entity_poly.entity_id
_entity_poly.type
_entity_poly.pdbx_seq_one_letter_code
_entity_poly.pdbx_strand_id
1 'polypeptide(L)'
;MPPYFFIGLKMNRRKLLISLVLSPFFVFGQKSVAHTPYRQWKVMRQRFLLIHSYKTDLKTDALADRIVDSLAIMLPDAKARVARARNAQRVGSLITTGQAMLAVMSVKDAINLYRGTSQFKGLNTGMIRTLLRNKEFVLVASAEFPMEHAWLVTSALMHESNAVLDIPDNSADAPIPMHSGARAYANGETFESVKKNGEM
;
A
#
# COMPACT_ATOMS: atom_id res chain seq x y z
N MET A 1 -3.56 -81.07 -51.70
CA MET A 1 -4.46 -82.03 -51.02
C MET A 1 -3.89 -82.30 -49.61
N PRO A 2 -4.75 -82.55 -48.60
CA PRO A 2 -4.93 -81.81 -47.32
C PRO A 2 -3.72 -81.95 -46.34
N PRO A 3 -3.62 -81.31 -45.14
CA PRO A 3 -4.71 -80.95 -44.20
C PRO A 3 -4.60 -79.65 -43.36
N TYR A 4 -5.75 -79.33 -42.77
CA TYR A 4 -6.05 -78.77 -41.44
C TYR A 4 -4.89 -78.27 -40.55
N PHE A 5 -5.07 -77.07 -39.96
CA PHE A 5 -4.93 -76.91 -38.50
C PHE A 5 -5.72 -75.69 -37.99
N PHE A 6 -6.64 -75.96 -37.06
CA PHE A 6 -7.42 -75.00 -36.28
C PHE A 6 -6.72 -74.82 -34.92
N ILE A 7 -6.32 -73.60 -34.56
CA ILE A 7 -5.99 -73.13 -33.20
C ILE A 7 -6.40 -71.64 -33.21
N GLY A 8 -7.33 -71.09 -32.42
CA GLY A 8 -7.86 -71.49 -31.14
C GLY A 8 -7.36 -70.53 -30.05
N LEU A 9 -8.04 -69.41 -29.81
CA LEU A 9 -7.88 -68.64 -28.56
C LEU A 9 -9.21 -68.02 -28.10
N LYS A 10 -10.01 -68.91 -27.54
CA LYS A 10 -10.67 -68.83 -26.23
C LYS A 10 -10.76 -67.44 -25.59
N MET A 11 -11.93 -66.83 -25.71
CA MET A 11 -12.32 -65.60 -25.02
C MET A 11 -12.46 -65.85 -23.51
N ASN A 12 -11.60 -65.25 -22.69
CA ASN A 12 -11.73 -65.23 -21.23
C ASN A 12 -12.52 -63.99 -20.79
N ARG A 13 -13.80 -64.20 -20.44
CA ARG A 13 -14.62 -63.24 -19.71
C ARG A 13 -14.15 -63.19 -18.25
N ARG A 14 -13.21 -62.30 -17.94
CA ARG A 14 -12.85 -61.99 -16.55
C ARG A 14 -13.13 -60.52 -16.26
N LYS A 15 -14.22 -60.37 -15.51
CA LYS A 15 -14.78 -59.22 -14.81
C LYS A 15 -13.77 -58.08 -14.59
N LEU A 16 -14.00 -56.96 -15.28
CA LEU A 16 -13.32 -55.70 -15.07
C LEU A 16 -14.01 -55.01 -13.88
N LEU A 17 -13.54 -55.31 -12.67
CA LEU A 17 -13.92 -54.56 -11.46
C LEU A 17 -13.16 -53.24 -11.50
N ILE A 18 -13.83 -52.20 -11.99
CA ILE A 18 -13.40 -50.81 -11.86
C ILE A 18 -13.47 -50.46 -10.37
N SER A 19 -12.32 -50.52 -9.68
CA SER A 19 -12.19 -49.94 -8.35
C SER A 19 -12.22 -48.42 -8.50
N LEU A 20 -13.39 -47.83 -8.25
CA LEU A 20 -13.58 -46.39 -8.16
C LEU A 20 -12.96 -45.94 -6.82
N VAL A 21 -11.64 -45.73 -6.81
CA VAL A 21 -11.00 -45.03 -5.70
C VAL A 21 -11.44 -43.58 -5.82
N LEU A 22 -12.50 -43.21 -5.08
CA LEU A 22 -12.72 -41.82 -4.70
C LEU A 22 -11.49 -41.40 -3.88
N SER A 23 -10.48 -40.87 -4.55
CA SER A 23 -9.56 -39.97 -3.90
C SER A 23 -10.32 -38.66 -3.74
N PRO A 24 -10.72 -38.24 -2.53
CA PRO A 24 -11.03 -36.84 -2.36
C PRO A 24 -9.70 -36.13 -2.54
N PHE A 25 -9.47 -35.60 -3.75
CA PHE A 25 -8.64 -34.43 -3.88
C PHE A 25 -9.24 -33.42 -2.91
N PHE A 26 -8.69 -33.37 -1.70
CA PHE A 26 -8.83 -32.27 -0.79
C PHE A 26 -8.15 -31.10 -1.50
N VAL A 27 -8.89 -30.51 -2.45
CA VAL A 27 -8.72 -29.11 -2.79
C VAL A 27 -9.08 -28.41 -1.50
N PHE A 28 -8.09 -28.25 -0.62
CA PHE A 28 -8.11 -27.19 0.37
C PHE A 28 -8.29 -25.94 -0.48
N GLY A 29 -9.55 -25.52 -0.62
CA GLY A 29 -9.87 -24.20 -1.09
C GLY A 29 -9.07 -23.29 -0.19
N GLN A 30 -8.01 -22.70 -0.74
CA GLN A 30 -7.45 -21.50 -0.17
C GLN A 30 -8.63 -20.54 -0.16
N LYS A 31 -9.28 -20.41 1.01
CA LYS A 31 -10.11 -19.27 1.30
C LYS A 31 -9.14 -18.11 1.26
N SER A 32 -8.97 -17.52 0.08
CA SER A 32 -8.56 -16.14 -0.03
C SER A 32 -9.59 -15.39 0.80
N VAL A 33 -9.25 -15.13 2.06
CA VAL A 33 -10.04 -14.25 2.90
C VAL A 33 -9.83 -12.87 2.26
N ALA A 34 -10.66 -12.57 1.28
CA ALA A 34 -10.76 -11.28 0.61
C ALA A 34 -11.44 -10.27 1.55
N HIS A 35 -11.00 -10.24 2.81
CA HIS A 35 -11.27 -9.13 3.70
C HIS A 35 -10.09 -8.19 3.52
N THR A 36 -10.22 -7.30 2.54
CA THR A 36 -9.30 -6.18 2.43
C THR A 36 -9.30 -5.43 3.78
N PRO A 37 -8.12 -5.12 4.36
CA PRO A 37 -7.98 -4.63 5.72
C PRO A 37 -8.55 -3.21 5.93
N TYR A 38 -9.10 -2.59 4.89
CA TYR A 38 -9.53 -1.20 4.92
C TYR A 38 -10.68 -0.90 5.90
N ARG A 39 -11.51 -1.91 6.24
CA ARG A 39 -12.51 -1.81 7.32
C ARG A 39 -11.88 -1.67 8.72
N GLN A 40 -10.56 -1.82 8.83
CA GLN A 40 -9.80 -1.76 10.08
C GLN A 40 -9.25 -0.36 10.37
N TRP A 41 -9.66 0.66 9.61
CA TRP A 41 -9.36 2.05 9.92
C TRP A 41 -9.94 2.43 11.29
N LYS A 42 -9.08 2.44 12.33
CA LYS A 42 -9.44 2.88 13.69
C LYS A 42 -9.46 4.40 13.75
N VAL A 43 -10.36 4.96 14.56
CA VAL A 43 -10.56 6.40 14.75
C VAL A 43 -9.23 7.12 15.01
N MET A 44 -8.74 7.83 14.01
CA MET A 44 -7.80 8.94 14.21
C MET A 44 -8.50 10.03 15.02
N ARG A 45 -7.75 10.78 15.84
CA ARG A 45 -8.29 11.95 16.55
C ARG A 45 -8.94 12.97 15.59
N GLN A 46 -8.50 12.98 14.32
CA GLN A 46 -9.02 13.84 13.28
C GLN A 46 -10.21 13.19 12.56
N ARG A 47 -11.28 13.98 12.36
CA ARG A 47 -12.50 13.58 11.64
C ARG A 47 -12.27 13.20 10.17
N PHE A 48 -11.24 13.76 9.55
CA PHE A 48 -10.88 13.56 8.15
C PHE A 48 -9.38 13.30 8.03
N LEU A 49 -8.98 12.39 7.15
CA LEU A 49 -7.59 12.26 6.74
C LEU A 49 -7.23 13.39 5.78
N LEU A 50 -6.57 14.43 6.30
CA LEU A 50 -6.18 15.59 5.50
C LEU A 50 -4.86 15.36 4.76
N ILE A 51 -4.90 15.48 3.44
CA ILE A 51 -3.73 15.42 2.56
C ILE A 51 -3.42 16.83 2.10
N HIS A 52 -2.27 17.36 2.52
CA HIS A 52 -1.91 18.73 2.21
C HIS A 52 -1.27 18.86 0.83
N SER A 53 -1.71 19.85 0.07
CA SER A 53 -1.10 20.31 -1.19
C SER A 53 -0.76 21.79 -1.07
N TYR A 54 -0.17 22.40 -2.11
CA TYR A 54 0.04 23.84 -2.11
C TYR A 54 -0.22 24.51 -3.46
N LYS A 55 -0.85 25.68 -3.40
CA LYS A 55 -1.35 26.42 -4.58
C LYS A 55 -0.26 26.92 -5.51
N THR A 56 0.97 27.11 -5.03
CA THR A 56 2.09 27.54 -5.87
C THR A 56 2.59 26.46 -6.82
N ASP A 57 2.18 25.20 -6.65
CA ASP A 57 2.40 24.11 -7.60
C ASP A 57 1.11 23.31 -7.78
N LEU A 58 0.32 23.67 -8.79
CA LEU A 58 -0.99 23.07 -9.07
C LEU A 58 -0.92 21.56 -9.36
N LYS A 59 0.26 21.04 -9.76
CA LYS A 59 0.41 19.59 -9.96
C LYS A 59 0.35 18.83 -8.63
N THR A 60 0.83 19.42 -7.54
CA THR A 60 0.69 18.82 -6.20
C THR A 60 -0.77 18.71 -5.78
N ASP A 61 -1.58 19.70 -6.16
CA ASP A 61 -3.01 19.72 -5.88
C ASP A 61 -3.75 18.65 -6.67
N ALA A 62 -3.50 18.58 -7.99
CA ALA A 62 -4.08 17.56 -8.86
C ALA A 62 -3.70 16.13 -8.41
N LEU A 63 -2.48 15.92 -7.93
CA LEU A 63 -2.07 14.62 -7.39
C LEU A 63 -2.76 14.33 -6.04
N ALA A 64 -2.90 15.34 -5.16
CA ALA A 64 -3.61 15.16 -3.90
C ALA A 64 -5.10 14.81 -4.12
N ASP A 65 -5.77 15.44 -5.09
CA ASP A 65 -7.15 15.11 -5.44
C ASP A 65 -7.25 13.64 -5.91
N ARG A 66 -6.36 13.18 -6.80
CA ARG A 66 -6.32 11.77 -7.24
C ARG A 66 -6.12 10.80 -6.08
N ILE A 67 -5.20 11.10 -5.17
CA ILE A 67 -4.96 10.26 -3.98
C ILE A 67 -6.23 10.19 -3.12
N VAL A 68 -6.91 11.32 -2.91
CA VAL A 68 -8.17 11.36 -2.15
C VAL A 68 -9.24 10.53 -2.84
N ASP A 69 -9.36 10.58 -4.17
CA ASP A 69 -10.32 9.78 -4.92
C ASP A 69 -10.06 8.27 -4.75
N SER A 70 -8.79 7.84 -4.88
CA SER A 70 -8.40 6.44 -4.64
C SER A 70 -8.72 6.01 -3.20
N LEU A 71 -8.42 6.86 -2.22
CA LEU A 71 -8.72 6.59 -0.82
C LEU A 71 -10.22 6.59 -0.52
N ALA A 72 -11.04 7.35 -1.25
CA ALA A 72 -12.49 7.32 -1.06
C ALA A 72 -13.09 5.97 -1.44
N ILE A 73 -12.50 5.28 -2.43
CA ILE A 73 -12.90 3.93 -2.85
C ILE A 73 -12.35 2.88 -1.88
N MET A 74 -11.04 2.94 -1.61
CA MET A 74 -10.34 1.89 -0.88
C MET A 74 -10.50 2.02 0.64
N LEU A 75 -10.47 3.25 1.18
CA LEU A 75 -10.51 3.59 2.60
C LEU A 75 -11.62 4.63 2.90
N PRO A 76 -12.90 4.33 2.61
CA PRO A 76 -14.00 5.30 2.73
C PRO A 76 -14.14 5.88 4.15
N ASP A 77 -13.85 5.07 5.18
CA ASP A 77 -13.93 5.49 6.58
C ASP A 77 -12.88 6.53 6.97
N ALA A 78 -11.77 6.62 6.24
CA ALA A 78 -10.74 7.65 6.43
C ALA A 78 -11.26 9.05 6.04
N LYS A 79 -12.32 9.12 5.21
CA LYS A 79 -12.95 10.36 4.73
C LYS A 79 -11.89 11.37 4.27
N ALA A 80 -10.98 10.90 3.41
CA ALA A 80 -9.83 11.69 2.99
C ALA A 80 -10.27 12.99 2.30
N ARG A 81 -9.52 14.07 2.50
CA ARG A 81 -9.78 15.38 1.89
C ARG A 81 -8.48 16.13 1.60
N VAL A 82 -8.49 16.91 0.53
CA VAL A 82 -7.36 17.79 0.20
C VAL A 82 -7.44 19.07 1.03
N ALA A 83 -6.31 19.43 1.66
CA ALA A 83 -6.11 20.70 2.37
C ALA A 83 -5.07 21.56 1.64
N ARG A 84 -5.51 22.67 1.06
CA ARG A 84 -4.68 23.49 0.15
C ARG A 84 -3.99 24.61 0.91
N ALA A 85 -2.69 24.49 1.13
CA ALA A 85 -1.89 25.56 1.71
C ALA A 85 -1.51 26.61 0.66
N ARG A 86 -1.12 27.81 1.13
CA ARG A 86 -0.70 28.90 0.23
C ARG A 86 0.54 28.53 -0.59
N ASN A 87 1.55 27.93 0.04
CA ASN A 87 2.82 27.58 -0.58
C ASN A 87 3.48 26.39 0.15
N ALA A 88 4.55 25.85 -0.42
CA ALA A 88 5.29 24.72 0.14
C ALA A 88 5.85 25.02 1.54
N GLN A 89 6.34 26.23 1.80
CA GLN A 89 6.81 26.63 3.14
C GLN A 89 5.71 26.47 4.21
N ARG A 90 4.46 26.86 3.91
CA ARG A 90 3.34 26.69 4.84
C ARG A 90 3.03 25.20 5.08
N VAL A 91 3.09 24.35 4.06
CA VAL A 91 2.96 22.89 4.22
C VAL A 91 4.06 22.36 5.15
N GLY A 92 5.30 22.78 4.93
CA GLY A 92 6.43 22.42 5.79
C GLY A 92 6.20 22.83 7.25
N SER A 93 5.78 24.08 7.48
CA SER A 93 5.41 24.55 8.82
C SER A 93 4.31 23.70 9.46
N LEU A 94 3.23 23.39 8.73
CA LEU A 94 2.12 22.58 9.24
C LEU A 94 2.56 21.17 9.65
N ILE A 95 3.34 20.47 8.82
CA ILE A 95 3.72 19.09 9.11
C ILE A 95 4.76 19.00 10.23
N THR A 96 5.74 19.92 10.25
CA THR A 96 6.80 19.96 11.27
C THR A 96 6.32 20.42 12.65
N THR A 97 5.14 21.05 12.72
CA THR A 97 4.49 21.46 13.98
C THR A 97 3.35 20.53 14.40
N GLY A 98 3.18 19.38 13.75
CA GLY A 98 2.12 18.41 14.06
C GLY A 98 0.70 18.85 13.68
N GLN A 99 0.54 19.98 12.98
CA GLN A 99 -0.76 20.46 12.50
C GLN A 99 -1.24 19.70 11.26
N ALA A 100 -0.32 19.08 10.51
CA ALA A 100 -0.60 18.20 9.38
C ALA A 100 0.09 16.86 9.56
N MET A 101 -0.55 15.80 9.03
CA MET A 101 0.00 14.43 9.09
C MET A 101 0.46 13.92 7.73
N LEU A 102 -0.18 14.34 6.63
CA LEU A 102 0.16 13.94 5.27
C LEU A 102 0.28 15.15 4.36
N ALA A 103 1.22 15.09 3.41
CA ALA A 103 1.35 16.10 2.36
C ALA A 103 1.89 15.49 1.05
N VAL A 104 1.43 16.02 -0.08
CA VAL A 104 2.04 15.84 -1.40
C VAL A 104 2.98 17.01 -1.64
N MET A 105 4.24 16.70 -1.95
CA MET A 105 5.25 17.70 -2.24
C MET A 105 6.04 17.32 -3.48
N SER A 106 6.62 18.30 -4.17
CA SER A 106 7.67 18.01 -5.14
C SER A 106 8.83 17.29 -4.44
N VAL A 107 9.50 16.37 -5.13
CA VAL A 107 10.67 15.65 -4.57
C VAL A 107 11.73 16.64 -4.08
N LYS A 108 11.94 17.73 -4.83
CA LYS A 108 12.88 18.80 -4.46
C LYS A 108 12.49 19.48 -3.14
N ASP A 109 11.22 19.88 -3.01
CA ASP A 109 10.75 20.58 -1.80
C ASP A 109 10.75 19.67 -0.58
N ALA A 110 10.37 18.40 -0.73
CA ALA A 110 10.44 17.41 0.34
C ALA A 110 11.88 17.21 0.83
N ILE A 111 12.86 17.08 -0.08
CA ILE A 111 14.27 16.94 0.31
C ILE A 111 14.77 18.20 1.02
N ASN A 112 14.42 19.39 0.51
CA ASN A 112 14.79 20.64 1.17
C ASN A 112 14.14 20.80 2.55
N LEU A 113 12.89 20.36 2.71
CA LEU A 113 12.21 20.34 4.01
C LEU A 113 12.89 19.37 4.98
N TYR A 114 13.16 18.14 4.56
CA TYR A 114 13.84 17.15 5.39
C TYR A 114 15.21 17.63 5.86
N ARG A 115 15.96 18.33 4.99
CA ARG A 115 17.29 18.89 5.28
C ARG A 115 17.26 20.26 5.97
N GLY A 116 16.10 20.93 6.06
CA GLY A 116 15.98 22.30 6.58
C GLY A 116 16.68 23.36 5.75
N THR A 117 16.71 23.20 4.43
CA THR A 117 17.39 24.13 3.52
C THR A 117 16.39 25.02 2.77
N SER A 118 16.90 25.97 1.99
CA SER A 118 16.08 26.89 1.18
C SER A 118 15.02 27.63 2.03
N GLN A 119 13.76 27.64 1.61
CA GLN A 119 12.63 28.27 2.31
C GLN A 119 12.23 27.58 3.62
N PHE A 120 12.81 26.42 3.95
CA PHE A 120 12.48 25.63 5.14
C PHE A 120 13.49 25.81 6.29
N LYS A 121 14.46 26.73 6.14
CA LYS A 121 15.40 27.06 7.22
C LYS A 121 14.66 27.48 8.49
N GLY A 122 15.07 26.92 9.63
CA GLY A 122 14.49 27.21 10.94
C GLY A 122 13.23 26.40 11.29
N LEU A 123 12.74 25.53 10.40
CA LEU A 123 11.71 24.56 10.75
C LEU A 123 12.32 23.34 11.46
N ASN A 124 11.50 22.61 12.22
CA ASN A 124 11.91 21.35 12.84
C ASN A 124 12.11 20.26 11.76
N THR A 125 13.36 20.05 11.37
CA THR A 125 13.75 19.15 10.28
C THR A 125 13.65 17.69 10.71
N GLY A 126 13.74 16.75 9.76
CA GLY A 126 13.69 15.32 10.10
C GLY A 126 12.33 14.80 10.56
N MET A 127 11.27 15.63 10.55
CA MET A 127 9.92 15.25 10.96
C MET A 127 9.07 14.65 9.85
N ILE A 128 9.62 14.45 8.65
CA ILE A 128 8.89 13.84 7.53
C ILE A 128 9.48 12.49 7.13
N ARG A 129 8.62 11.59 6.68
CA ARG A 129 8.95 10.26 6.15
C ARG A 129 8.25 10.05 4.82
N THR A 130 8.84 9.27 3.92
CA THR A 130 8.20 8.93 2.64
C THR A 130 7.22 7.78 2.80
N LEU A 131 6.05 7.88 2.16
CA LEU A 131 5.13 6.76 1.99
C LEU A 131 5.24 6.17 0.59
N LEU A 132 5.04 7.03 -0.42
CA LEU A 132 5.00 6.69 -1.84
C LEU A 132 5.62 7.84 -2.65
N ARG A 133 6.18 7.56 -3.82
CA ARG A 133 6.78 8.58 -4.68
C ARG A 133 6.67 8.25 -6.16
N ASN A 134 6.84 9.26 -7.00
CA ASN A 134 7.26 9.08 -8.38
C ASN A 134 8.51 9.94 -8.65
N LYS A 135 8.75 10.27 -9.92
CA LYS A 135 9.90 11.11 -10.32
C LYS A 135 9.74 12.57 -9.89
N GLU A 136 8.52 13.10 -9.90
CA GLU A 136 8.23 14.52 -9.66
C GLU A 136 7.78 14.78 -8.21
N PHE A 137 6.99 13.88 -7.62
CA PHE A 137 6.31 14.08 -6.36
C PHE A 137 6.55 12.95 -5.37
N VAL A 138 6.33 13.28 -4.10
CA VAL A 138 6.36 12.34 -2.98
C VAL A 138 5.18 12.63 -2.06
N LEU A 139 4.50 11.56 -1.65
CA LEU A 139 3.56 11.57 -0.54
C LEU A 139 4.39 11.37 0.74
N VAL A 140 4.48 12.41 1.54
CA VAL A 140 5.16 12.39 2.82
C VAL A 140 4.17 12.31 3.97
N ALA A 141 4.57 11.63 5.03
CA ALA A 141 3.91 11.60 6.31
C ALA A 141 4.75 12.31 7.37
N SER A 142 4.09 12.83 8.41
CA SER A 142 4.77 13.16 9.67
C SER A 142 5.44 11.91 10.22
N ALA A 143 6.59 12.05 10.88
CA ALA A 143 7.24 10.96 11.61
C ALA A 143 6.37 10.44 12.78
N GLU A 144 5.39 11.24 13.22
CA GLU A 144 4.41 10.88 14.26
C GLU A 144 3.14 10.27 13.68
N PHE A 145 3.05 10.11 12.35
CA PHE A 145 1.91 9.44 11.75
C PHE A 145 1.88 7.96 12.20
N PRO A 146 0.75 7.43 12.71
CA PRO A 146 0.72 6.07 13.25
C PRO A 146 1.11 5.03 12.21
N MET A 147 1.85 4.01 12.65
CA MET A 147 2.42 2.99 11.79
C MET A 147 1.34 2.21 11.04
N GLU A 148 0.26 1.86 11.73
CA GLU A 148 -0.89 1.15 11.17
C GLU A 148 -1.63 1.98 10.12
N HIS A 149 -1.76 3.30 10.32
CA HIS A 149 -2.41 4.18 9.34
C HIS A 149 -1.52 4.41 8.12
N ALA A 150 -0.20 4.52 8.30
CA ALA A 150 0.75 4.55 7.19
C ALA A 150 0.69 3.27 6.35
N TRP A 151 0.61 2.11 6.99
CA TRP A 151 0.44 0.83 6.29
C TRP A 151 -0.88 0.80 5.49
N LEU A 152 -1.99 1.25 6.08
CA LEU A 152 -3.30 1.29 5.41
C LEU A 152 -3.28 2.22 4.19
N VAL A 153 -2.76 3.44 4.33
CA VAL A 153 -2.68 4.40 3.22
C VAL A 153 -1.81 3.86 2.09
N THR A 154 -0.63 3.32 2.41
CA THR A 154 0.28 2.75 1.42
C THR A 154 -0.37 1.55 0.71
N SER A 155 -0.93 0.60 1.45
CA SER A 155 -1.56 -0.59 0.88
C SER A 155 -2.79 -0.25 0.02
N ALA A 156 -3.59 0.75 0.41
CA ALA A 156 -4.74 1.19 -0.36
C ALA A 156 -4.34 1.78 -1.71
N LEU A 157 -3.33 2.65 -1.71
CA LEU A 157 -2.87 3.32 -2.94
C LEU A 157 -2.10 2.37 -3.87
N MET A 158 -1.43 1.35 -3.34
CA MET A 158 -0.73 0.35 -4.13
C MET A 158 -1.65 -0.76 -4.68
N HIS A 159 -2.86 -0.90 -4.16
CA HIS A 159 -3.83 -1.89 -4.65
C HIS A 159 -4.50 -1.46 -5.97
N GLU A 160 -4.39 -0.17 -6.31
CA GLU A 160 -4.98 0.37 -7.52
C GLU A 160 -4.16 -0.02 -8.76
N SER A 161 -4.82 -0.55 -9.80
CA SER A 161 -4.12 -1.01 -11.02
C SER A 161 -3.42 0.12 -11.78
N ASN A 162 -3.78 1.37 -11.50
CA ASN A 162 -3.22 2.58 -12.10
C ASN A 162 -2.53 3.47 -11.05
N ALA A 163 -1.79 2.85 -10.12
CA ALA A 163 -1.04 3.58 -9.10
C ALA A 163 -0.21 4.71 -9.73
N VAL A 164 -0.43 5.95 -9.27
CA VAL A 164 0.27 7.16 -9.75
C VAL A 164 1.61 7.37 -9.03
N LEU A 165 1.82 6.61 -7.96
CA LEU A 165 3.01 6.61 -7.12
C LEU A 165 3.45 5.17 -6.87
N ASP A 166 4.75 5.01 -6.68
CA ASP A 166 5.42 3.74 -6.41
C ASP A 166 6.03 3.73 -5.00
N ILE A 167 6.41 2.53 -4.56
CA ILE A 167 7.20 2.36 -3.33
C ILE A 167 8.56 3.06 -3.51
N PRO A 168 8.93 4.00 -2.62
CA PRO A 168 10.22 4.67 -2.67
C PRO A 168 11.38 3.71 -2.36
N ASP A 169 12.59 4.14 -2.70
CA ASP A 169 13.80 3.49 -2.22
C ASP A 169 13.79 3.41 -0.68
N ASN A 170 13.92 2.20 -0.17
CA ASN A 170 13.93 1.88 1.26
C ASN A 170 15.36 1.62 1.78
N SER A 171 16.39 1.96 0.98
CA SER A 171 17.78 1.94 1.42
C SER A 171 18.02 2.91 2.58
N ALA A 172 19.05 2.64 3.38
CA ALA A 172 19.47 3.52 4.47
C ALA A 172 19.96 4.89 3.96
N ASP A 173 20.40 4.95 2.70
CA ASP A 173 20.94 6.15 2.05
C ASP A 173 19.87 6.99 1.34
N ALA A 174 18.59 6.58 1.43
CA ALA A 174 17.49 7.32 0.83
C ALA A 174 17.46 8.79 1.34
N PRO A 175 17.27 9.79 0.45
CA PRO A 175 17.33 11.21 0.84
C PRO A 175 16.36 11.62 1.95
N ILE A 176 15.25 10.89 2.08
CA ILE A 176 14.26 11.01 3.14
C ILE A 176 13.90 9.58 3.54
N PRO A 177 14.03 9.19 4.82
CA PRO A 177 13.72 7.85 5.28
C PRO A 177 12.26 7.47 5.03
N MET A 178 12.04 6.20 4.68
CA MET A 178 10.70 5.63 4.55
C MET A 178 10.01 5.52 5.91
N HIS A 179 8.70 5.73 5.92
CA HIS A 179 7.88 5.54 7.11
C HIS A 179 7.84 4.05 7.49
N SER A 180 7.86 3.73 8.78
CA SER A 180 7.87 2.34 9.27
C SER A 180 6.69 1.52 8.74
N GLY A 181 5.48 2.09 8.76
CA GLY A 181 4.28 1.41 8.23
C GLY A 181 4.32 1.17 6.72
N ALA A 182 4.84 2.12 5.94
CA ALA A 182 5.01 1.93 4.50
C ALA A 182 6.11 0.89 4.19
N ARG A 183 7.19 0.90 4.98
CA ARG A 183 8.26 -0.10 4.92
C ARG A 183 7.72 -1.50 5.23
N ALA A 184 6.91 -1.64 6.27
CA ALA A 184 6.29 -2.90 6.63
C ALA A 184 5.43 -3.45 5.48
N TYR A 185 4.65 -2.60 4.82
CA TYR A 185 3.92 -3.00 3.61
C TYR A 185 4.87 -3.45 2.48
N ALA A 186 5.92 -2.68 2.20
CA ALA A 186 6.90 -3.02 1.18
C ALA A 186 7.63 -4.35 1.45
N ASN A 187 7.81 -4.69 2.73
CA ASN A 187 8.39 -5.96 3.17
C ASN A 187 7.39 -7.13 3.16
N GLY A 188 6.13 -6.90 2.79
CA GLY A 188 5.09 -7.93 2.77
C GLY A 188 4.50 -8.27 4.14
N GLU A 189 4.71 -7.42 5.16
CA GLU A 189 4.08 -7.61 6.46
C GLU A 189 2.56 -7.37 6.37
N THR A 190 1.80 -8.18 7.11
CA THR A 190 0.34 -8.06 7.18
C THR A 190 -0.07 -6.93 8.12
N PHE A 191 -1.26 -6.37 7.93
CA PHE A 191 -1.81 -5.34 8.82
C PHE A 191 -1.86 -5.79 10.29
N GLU A 192 -2.25 -7.04 10.56
CA GLU A 192 -2.33 -7.57 11.92
C GLU A 192 -0.95 -7.62 12.61
N SER A 193 0.10 -7.96 11.87
CA SER A 193 1.48 -7.92 12.36
C SER A 193 1.86 -6.50 12.77
N VAL A 194 1.57 -5.52 11.89
CA VAL A 194 1.87 -4.11 12.14
C VAL A 194 1.11 -3.56 13.33
N LYS A 195 -0.19 -3.87 13.43
CA LYS A 195 -1.04 -3.42 14.54
C LYS A 195 -0.53 -3.94 15.88
N LYS A 196 -0.13 -5.21 15.97
CA LYS A 196 0.45 -5.79 17.19
C LYS A 196 1.75 -5.09 17.60
N ASN A 197 2.59 -4.73 16.62
CA ASN A 197 3.86 -4.06 16.88
C ASN A 197 3.71 -2.59 17.30
N GLY A 198 2.61 -1.92 16.91
CA GLY A 198 2.32 -0.54 17.30
C GLY A 198 1.69 -0.37 18.69
N GLU A 199 1.23 -1.46 19.32
CA GLU A 199 0.63 -1.47 20.66
C GLU A 199 1.65 -1.82 21.77
N MET A 200 2.88 -2.22 21.41
CA MET A 200 4.00 -2.50 22.34
C MET A 200 4.89 -1.28 22.51
#